data_AF-A0A553DZ87-F1
#
_entry.id   AF-A0A553DZ87-F1
#
_cell.length_a   1.000
_cell.length_b   1.000
_cell.length_c   1.000
_cell.angle_alpha   90.00
_cell.angle_beta   90.00
_cell.angle_gamma   90.00
#
_symmetry.space_group_name_H-M   'P 1'
#
loop_
_entity.id
_entity.type
_entity.pdbx_description
1 polymer ?
#
loop_
_entity_poly.entity_id
_entity_poly.type
_entity_poly.pdbx_seq_one_letter_code
_entity_poly.pdbx_strand_id
1 'polypeptide(L)'
;MFKNIDELIEVNLKLLYTSQSQFMMRINFKDEFGYNLKNTKEFSQILNNKGLVKLEPSQGFRCDLTNFGRQVFEDGGWNQYLLRVQSCAKFSTITDLNLEFKKIESSFFKKLMIIGAIVLVLCFFITLIVVQLLKEFLVF
;
A
#
# COMPACT_ATOMS: atom_id res chain seq x y z
N MET A 1 10.70 -0.38 24.50
CA MET A 1 10.80 -0.25 23.03
C MET A 1 12.20 -0.61 22.56
N PHE A 2 12.32 -1.71 21.82
CA PHE A 2 13.57 -2.15 21.19
C PHE A 2 13.98 -1.16 20.11
N LYS A 3 15.26 -0.75 20.09
CA LYS A 3 15.78 0.18 19.07
C LYS A 3 15.97 -0.49 17.71
N ASN A 4 16.22 -1.79 17.72
CA ASN A 4 16.57 -2.63 16.59
C ASN A 4 15.54 -3.76 16.39
N ILE A 5 14.26 -3.41 16.45
CA ILE A 5 13.18 -4.40 16.49
C ILE A 5 13.17 -5.29 15.25
N ASP A 6 13.47 -4.74 14.08
CA ASP A 6 13.41 -5.47 12.82
C ASP A 6 14.56 -6.48 12.70
N GLU A 7 15.76 -6.11 13.14
CA GLU A 7 16.90 -7.02 13.24
C GLU A 7 16.62 -8.17 14.22
N LEU A 8 16.01 -7.86 15.36
CA LEU A 8 15.60 -8.88 16.34
C LEU A 8 14.57 -9.83 15.75
N ILE A 9 13.58 -9.32 14.99
CA ILE A 9 12.59 -10.15 14.30
C ILE A 9 13.28 -11.06 13.29
N GLU A 10 14.17 -10.52 12.45
CA GLU A 10 14.90 -11.28 11.43
C GLU A 10 15.66 -12.46 12.04
N VAL A 11 16.46 -12.21 13.07
CA VAL A 11 17.25 -13.24 13.77
C VAL A 11 16.35 -14.31 14.38
N ASN A 12 15.30 -13.91 15.11
CA ASN A 12 14.47 -14.87 15.83
C ASN A 12 13.51 -15.63 14.93
N LEU A 13 13.05 -15.02 13.83
CA LEU A 13 12.24 -15.70 12.83
C LEU A 13 13.03 -16.82 12.14
N LYS A 14 14.30 -16.56 11.81
CA LYS A 14 15.22 -17.60 11.33
C LYS A 14 15.34 -18.75 12.32
N LEU A 15 15.61 -18.43 13.59
CA LEU A 15 15.76 -19.45 14.64
C LEU A 15 14.48 -20.29 14.81
N LEU A 16 13.31 -19.66 14.84
CA LEU A 16 12.01 -20.33 14.89
C LEU A 16 11.80 -21.25 13.69
N TYR A 17 12.03 -20.75 12.47
CA TYR A 17 11.82 -21.52 11.26
C TYR A 17 12.73 -22.75 11.17
N THR A 18 14.00 -22.60 11.56
CA THR A 18 15.00 -23.67 11.54
C THR A 18 14.86 -24.68 12.69
N SER A 19 14.07 -24.37 13.72
CA SER A 19 13.83 -25.31 14.81
C SER A 19 12.98 -26.48 14.32
N GLN A 20 13.35 -27.70 14.70
CA GLN A 20 12.68 -28.93 14.23
C GLN A 20 11.17 -28.93 14.50
N SER A 21 10.76 -28.36 15.62
CA SER A 21 9.38 -28.29 16.06
C SER A 21 8.68 -26.97 15.73
N GLN A 22 9.40 -26.02 15.13
CA GLN A 22 8.91 -24.70 14.71
C GLN A 22 8.21 -23.91 15.82
N PHE A 23 8.67 -24.13 17.04
CA PHE A 23 8.31 -23.35 18.21
C PHE A 23 9.57 -23.05 19.02
N MET A 24 9.49 -21.98 19.81
CA MET A 24 10.56 -21.60 20.71
C MET A 24 10.00 -21.07 22.03
N MET A 25 10.67 -21.38 23.13
CA MET A 25 10.39 -20.74 24.41
C MET A 25 10.94 -19.31 24.37
N ARG A 26 10.16 -18.31 24.79
CA ARG A 26 10.55 -16.89 24.72
C ARG A 26 11.90 -16.60 25.38
N ILE A 27 12.28 -17.36 26.41
CA ILE A 27 13.58 -17.25 27.09
C ILE A 27 14.78 -17.57 26.17
N ASN A 28 14.55 -18.26 25.06
CA ASN A 28 15.56 -18.65 24.08
C ASN A 28 15.70 -17.64 22.94
N PHE A 29 14.89 -16.57 22.92
CA PHE A 29 15.07 -15.51 21.94
C PHE A 29 16.44 -14.89 22.04
N LYS A 30 17.00 -14.53 20.90
CA LYS A 30 18.36 -14.03 20.75
C LYS A 30 18.38 -12.58 20.35
N ASP A 31 19.39 -11.86 20.80
CA ASP A 31 19.75 -10.57 20.24
C ASP A 31 20.56 -10.75 18.94
N GLU A 32 20.93 -9.63 18.31
CA GLU A 32 21.70 -9.58 17.08
C GLU A 32 23.11 -10.20 17.20
N PHE A 33 23.62 -10.37 18.44
CA PHE A 33 24.92 -10.96 18.73
C PHE A 33 24.80 -12.44 19.15
N GLY A 34 23.59 -12.99 19.21
CA GLY A 34 23.33 -14.38 19.60
C GLY A 34 23.21 -14.62 21.11
N TYR A 35 23.25 -13.57 21.94
CA TYR A 35 22.98 -13.69 23.37
C TYR A 35 21.47 -13.74 23.65
N ASN A 36 21.08 -14.21 24.84
CA ASN A 36 19.67 -14.22 25.20
C ASN A 36 19.12 -12.79 25.29
N LEU A 37 18.05 -12.55 24.55
CA LEU A 37 17.37 -11.27 24.51
C LEU A 37 16.77 -10.95 25.88
N LYS A 38 16.91 -9.70 26.33
CA LYS A 38 16.20 -9.19 27.51
C LYS A 38 14.77 -8.80 27.13
N ASN A 39 13.86 -8.76 28.11
CA ASN A 39 12.45 -8.37 27.89
C ASN A 39 11.70 -9.26 26.88
N THR A 40 11.97 -10.57 26.91
CA THR A 40 11.41 -11.56 25.96
C THR A 40 9.89 -11.60 25.92
N LYS A 41 9.21 -11.20 27.01
CA LYS A 41 7.74 -11.06 27.06
C LYS A 41 7.22 -9.92 26.17
N GLU A 42 7.88 -8.78 26.16
CA GLU A 42 7.51 -7.66 25.29
C GLU A 42 7.74 -8.06 23.83
N PHE A 43 8.89 -8.68 23.54
CA PHE A 43 9.23 -9.14 22.19
C PHE A 43 8.28 -10.23 21.67
N SER A 44 7.91 -11.21 22.49
CA SER A 44 6.94 -12.25 22.11
C SER A 44 5.58 -11.65 21.73
N GLN A 45 5.16 -10.61 22.45
CA GLN A 45 3.92 -9.91 22.15
C GLN A 45 4.01 -9.15 20.82
N ILE A 46 5.15 -8.52 20.52
CA ILE A 46 5.37 -7.85 19.23
C ILE A 46 5.26 -8.83 18.08
N LEU A 47 5.92 -10.00 18.17
CA LEU A 47 5.83 -11.05 17.15
C LEU A 47 4.39 -11.54 16.95
N ASN A 48 3.65 -11.73 18.06
CA ASN A 48 2.26 -12.15 18.02
C ASN A 48 1.34 -11.11 17.40
N ASN A 49 1.51 -9.83 17.75
CA ASN A 49 0.75 -8.73 17.18
C ASN A 49 1.02 -8.56 15.67
N LYS A 50 2.24 -8.88 15.23
CA LYS A 50 2.61 -8.94 13.79
C LYS A 50 2.13 -10.21 13.10
N GLY A 51 1.48 -11.14 13.81
CA GLY A 51 0.99 -12.40 13.27
C GLY A 51 2.08 -13.42 12.94
N LEU A 52 3.34 -13.17 13.29
CA LEU A 52 4.48 -14.02 12.96
C LEU A 52 4.52 -15.29 13.82
N VAL A 53 4.10 -15.17 15.08
CA VAL A 53 4.00 -16.28 16.03
C VAL A 53 2.64 -16.28 16.71
N LYS A 54 2.25 -17.43 17.26
CA LYS A 54 1.13 -17.57 18.17
C LYS A 54 1.66 -17.89 19.56
N LEU A 55 1.20 -17.15 20.55
CA LEU A 55 1.55 -17.44 21.95
C LEU A 55 0.69 -18.57 22.50
N GLU A 56 1.29 -19.42 23.32
CA GLU A 56 0.55 -20.41 24.10
C GLU A 56 -0.48 -19.72 25.02
N PRO A 57 -1.74 -20.19 25.08
CA PRO A 57 -2.82 -19.53 25.82
C PRO A 57 -2.61 -19.37 27.33
N SER A 58 -1.82 -20.27 27.94
CA SER A 58 -1.69 -20.38 29.39
C SER A 58 -0.84 -19.23 29.97
N GLN A 59 0.39 -19.12 29.50
CA GLN A 59 1.44 -18.29 30.10
C GLN A 59 2.25 -17.52 29.04
N GLY A 60 2.00 -17.79 27.75
CA GLY A 60 2.72 -17.20 26.63
C GLY A 60 4.24 -17.42 26.71
N PHE A 61 4.69 -18.54 27.30
CA PHE A 61 6.10 -18.89 27.32
C PHE A 61 6.55 -19.48 26.00
N ARG A 62 5.73 -20.34 25.41
CA ARG A 62 5.96 -20.93 24.10
C ARG A 62 5.39 -20.02 23.01
N CYS A 63 6.19 -19.83 21.96
CA CYS A 63 5.87 -19.09 20.76
C CYS A 63 5.93 -20.07 19.58
N ASP A 64 4.80 -20.35 18.96
CA ASP A 64 4.68 -21.24 17.81
C ASP A 64 4.70 -20.41 16.52
N LEU A 65 5.49 -20.81 15.52
CA LEU A 65 5.51 -20.13 14.23
C LEU A 65 4.16 -20.28 13.53
N THR A 66 3.58 -19.18 13.04
CA THR A 66 2.34 -19.24 12.26
C THR A 66 2.61 -19.57 10.79
N ASN A 67 1.56 -19.89 10.04
CA ASN A 67 1.66 -20.02 8.58
C ASN A 67 2.12 -18.71 7.93
N PHE A 68 1.68 -17.56 8.43
CA PHE A 68 2.13 -16.25 7.95
C PHE A 68 3.62 -16.03 8.24
N GLY A 69 4.09 -16.30 9.47
CA GLY A 69 5.50 -16.18 9.82
C GLY A 69 6.39 -17.10 9.00
N ARG A 70 5.91 -18.32 8.70
CA ARG A 70 6.58 -19.26 7.79
C ARG A 70 6.71 -18.67 6.39
N GLN A 71 5.61 -18.21 5.81
CA GLN A 71 5.59 -17.62 4.47
C GLN A 71 6.53 -16.41 4.38
N VAL A 72 6.50 -15.53 5.39
CA VAL A 72 7.42 -14.38 5.46
C VAL A 72 8.88 -14.83 5.38
N PHE A 73 9.25 -15.90 6.08
CA PHE A 73 10.61 -16.42 6.04
C PHE A 73 10.95 -17.08 4.69
N GLU A 74 10.07 -17.93 4.17
CA GLU A 74 10.22 -18.58 2.86
C GLU A 74 10.37 -17.56 1.72
N ASP A 75 9.66 -16.43 1.82
CA ASP A 75 9.72 -15.33 0.87
C ASP A 75 10.94 -14.40 1.09
N GLY A 76 11.96 -14.82 1.84
CA GLY A 76 13.22 -14.10 1.99
C GLY A 76 13.40 -13.33 3.31
N GLY A 77 12.57 -13.58 4.32
CA GLY A 77 12.74 -13.02 5.66
C GLY A 77 11.93 -11.75 5.93
N TRP A 78 12.04 -11.26 7.16
CA TRP A 78 11.29 -10.10 7.66
C TRP A 78 11.70 -8.82 6.94
N ASN A 79 13.00 -8.61 6.73
CA ASN A 79 13.50 -7.44 6.01
C ASN A 79 12.99 -7.38 4.56
N GLN A 80 12.96 -8.52 3.87
CA GLN A 80 12.43 -8.59 2.51
C GLN A 80 10.91 -8.35 2.48
N TYR A 81 10.18 -8.84 3.49
CA TYR A 81 8.77 -8.53 3.66
C TYR A 81 8.53 -7.03 3.85
N LEU A 82 9.31 -6.34 4.68
CA LEU A 82 9.20 -4.89 4.86
C LEU A 82 9.43 -4.12 3.55
N LEU A 83 10.42 -4.52 2.76
CA LEU A 83 10.68 -3.91 1.44
C LEU A 83 9.48 -4.08 0.49
N ARG A 84 8.86 -5.27 0.46
CA ARG A 84 7.66 -5.54 -0.35
C ARG A 84 6.45 -4.74 0.12
N VAL A 85 6.22 -4.64 1.43
CA VAL A 85 5.09 -3.85 1.96
C VAL A 85 5.29 -2.37 1.64
N GLN A 86 6.50 -1.85 1.76
CA GLN A 86 6.81 -0.47 1.38
C GLN A 86 6.63 -0.21 -0.11
N SER A 87 7.00 -1.16 -0.98
CA SER A 87 6.81 -1.00 -2.43
C SER A 87 5.33 -1.10 -2.82
N CYS A 88 4.56 -2.00 -2.20
CA CYS A 88 3.11 -2.07 -2.40
C CYS A 88 2.39 -0.81 -1.89
N ALA A 89 2.79 -0.26 -0.74
CA ALA A 89 2.24 0.99 -0.22
C ALA A 89 2.50 2.16 -1.20
N LYS A 90 3.73 2.26 -1.73
CA LYS A 90 4.07 3.25 -2.77
C LYS A 90 3.25 3.05 -4.05
N PHE A 91 3.01 1.80 -4.45
CA PHE A 91 2.20 1.50 -5.62
C PHE A 91 0.74 1.93 -5.45
N SER A 92 0.12 1.68 -4.28
CA SER A 92 -1.24 2.19 -4.01
C SER A 92 -1.33 3.70 -4.12
N THR A 93 -0.33 4.45 -3.62
CA THR A 93 -0.35 5.92 -3.70
C THR A 93 -0.24 6.44 -5.14
N ILE A 94 0.58 5.80 -5.97
CA ILE A 94 0.71 6.15 -7.40
C ILE A 94 -0.60 5.85 -8.15
N THR A 95 -1.27 4.76 -7.79
CA THR A 95 -2.53 4.35 -8.43
C THR A 95 -3.66 5.31 -8.08
N ASP A 96 -3.74 5.73 -6.81
CA ASP A 96 -4.71 6.74 -6.35
C ASP A 96 -4.48 8.10 -7.00
N LEU A 97 -3.21 8.55 -7.10
CA LEU A 97 -2.86 9.77 -7.82
C LEU A 97 -3.27 9.69 -9.30
N ASN A 98 -2.99 8.57 -9.98
CA ASN A 98 -3.39 8.37 -11.38
C ASN A 98 -4.92 8.37 -11.55
N LEU A 99 -5.67 7.83 -10.59
CA LEU A 99 -7.14 7.89 -10.59
C LEU A 99 -7.65 9.33 -10.42
N GLU A 100 -7.04 10.12 -9.55
CA GLU A 100 -7.37 11.54 -9.38
C GLU A 100 -7.04 12.34 -10.64
N PHE A 101 -5.85 12.16 -11.23
CA PHE A 101 -5.47 12.81 -12.50
C PHE A 101 -6.44 12.47 -13.63
N LYS A 102 -6.83 11.20 -13.78
CA LYS A 102 -7.79 10.77 -14.80
C LYS A 102 -9.18 11.37 -14.60
N LYS A 103 -9.61 11.54 -13.34
CA LYS A 103 -10.88 12.20 -12.99
C LYS A 103 -10.84 13.70 -13.30
N ILE A 104 -9.70 14.35 -13.02
CA ILE A 104 -9.45 15.76 -13.34
C ILE A 104 -9.49 15.96 -14.87
N GLU A 105 -8.75 15.15 -15.62
CA GLU A 105 -8.69 15.19 -17.09
C GLU A 105 -10.08 15.01 -17.73
N SER A 106 -10.84 14.00 -17.27
CA SER A 106 -12.23 13.77 -17.69
C SER A 106 -13.13 14.99 -17.47
N SER A 107 -12.97 15.68 -16.34
CA SER A 107 -13.76 16.87 -16.02
C SER A 107 -13.42 18.07 -16.90
N PHE A 108 -12.15 18.21 -17.29
CA PHE A 108 -11.68 19.26 -18.20
C PHE A 108 -12.20 19.04 -19.62
N PHE A 109 -12.11 17.81 -20.15
CA PHE A 109 -12.63 17.49 -21.49
C PHE A 109 -14.13 17.73 -21.62
N LYS A 110 -14.92 17.41 -20.58
CA LYS A 110 -16.37 17.71 -20.57
C LYS A 110 -16.66 19.21 -20.65
N LYS A 111 -15.91 20.03 -19.91
CA LYS A 111 -16.05 21.50 -19.97
C LYS A 111 -15.67 22.06 -21.35
N LEU A 112 -14.61 21.53 -21.97
CA LEU A 112 -14.16 21.95 -23.30
C LEU A 112 -15.20 21.61 -24.39
N MET A 113 -15.81 20.43 -24.33
CA MET A 113 -16.88 20.01 -25.25
C MET A 113 -18.10 20.94 -25.17
N ILE A 114 -18.52 21.33 -23.97
CA ILE A 114 -19.66 22.25 -23.78
C ILE A 114 -19.37 23.62 -24.38
N ILE A 115 -18.19 24.18 -24.11
CA ILE A 115 -17.78 25.47 -24.66
C ILE A 115 -17.73 25.41 -26.20
N GLY A 116 -17.16 24.34 -26.77
CA GLY A 116 -17.12 24.15 -28.22
C GLY A 116 -18.51 24.09 -28.86
N ALA A 117 -19.45 23.40 -28.24
CA ALA A 117 -20.83 23.33 -28.71
C ALA A 117 -21.52 24.71 -28.72
N ILE A 118 -21.31 25.53 -27.67
CA ILE A 118 -21.87 26.88 -27.60
C ILE A 118 -21.33 27.77 -28.72
N VAL A 119 -20.03 27.72 -28.98
CA VAL A 119 -19.39 28.50 -30.05
C VAL A 119 -19.94 28.11 -31.43
N LEU A 120 -20.10 26.81 -31.69
CA LEU A 120 -20.67 26.31 -32.94
C LEU A 120 -22.10 26.84 -33.18
N VAL A 121 -22.94 26.82 -32.14
CA VAL A 121 -24.31 27.32 -32.21
C VAL A 121 -24.33 28.82 -32.50
N LEU A 122 -23.47 29.61 -31.82
CA LEU A 122 -23.35 31.04 -32.08
C LEU A 122 -22.90 31.33 -33.51
N CYS A 123 -21.90 30.60 -34.03
CA CYS A 123 -21.46 30.74 -35.42
C CYS A 123 -22.58 30.44 -36.44
N PHE A 124 -23.42 29.45 -36.17
CA PHE A 124 -24.56 29.12 -37.01
C PHE A 124 -25.58 30.28 -37.06
N PHE A 125 -25.94 30.85 -35.91
CA PHE A 125 -26.86 31.99 -35.85
C PHE A 125 -26.29 33.23 -36.55
N ILE A 126 -25.00 33.52 -36.37
CA ILE A 126 -24.33 34.64 -37.07
C ILE A 126 -24.43 34.44 -38.59
N THR A 127 -24.19 33.22 -39.07
CA THR A 127 -24.27 32.92 -40.51
C THR A 127 -25.68 33.11 -41.05
N LEU A 128 -26.71 32.68 -40.31
CA LEU A 128 -28.11 32.91 -40.69
C LEU A 128 -28.47 34.40 -40.76
N ILE A 129 -28.03 35.19 -39.76
CA ILE A 129 -28.25 36.64 -39.75
C ILE A 129 -27.59 37.31 -40.96
N VAL A 130 -26.33 36.95 -41.25
CA VAL A 130 -25.60 37.50 -42.41
C VAL A 130 -26.31 37.16 -43.71
N VAL A 131 -26.74 35.91 -43.92
CA VAL A 131 -27.48 35.51 -45.13
C VAL A 131 -28.79 36.27 -45.27
N GLN A 132 -29.52 36.48 -44.17
CA GLN A 132 -30.78 37.19 -44.19
C GLN A 132 -30.61 38.69 -44.51
N LEU A 133 -29.62 39.35 -43.90
CA LEU A 133 -29.25 40.73 -44.22
C LEU A 133 -28.81 40.89 -45.68
N LEU A 134 -28.03 39.94 -46.20
CA LEU A 134 -27.57 39.96 -47.58
C LEU A 134 -28.73 39.80 -48.57
N LYS A 135 -29.72 38.97 -48.22
CA LYS A 135 -30.94 38.79 -49.00
C LYS A 135 -31.82 40.05 -49.01
N GLU A 136 -31.89 40.78 -47.90
CA GLU A 136 -32.62 42.06 -47.84
C GLU A 136 -31.90 43.18 -48.62
N PHE A 137 -30.56 43.21 -48.61
CA PHE A 137 -29.79 44.22 -49.35
C PHE A 137 -29.72 44.00 -50.88
N LEU A 138 -29.90 42.76 -51.37
CA LEU A 138 -29.85 42.44 -52.81
C LEU A 138 -31.19 42.63 -53.55
N VAL A 139 -32.26 43.02 -52.85
CA VAL A 139 -33.62 43.23 -53.40
C VAL A 139 -33.91 44.72 -53.66
N PHE A 140 -32.92 45.61 -53.52
CA PHE A 140 -32.99 47.01 -53.93
C PHE A 140 -32.14 47.30 -55.16
#